data_AF-A0A559NQN2-F1
#
_entry.id   AF-A0A559NQN2-F1
#
_cell.length_a   1.000
_cell.length_b   1.000
_cell.length_c   1.000
_cell.angle_alpha   90.00
_cell.angle_beta   90.00
_cell.angle_gamma   90.00
#
_symmetry.space_group_name_H-M   'P 1'
#
loop_
_entity.id
_entity.type
_entity.pdbx_description
1 polymer ?
#
loop_
_entity_poly.entity_id
_entity_poly.type
_entity_poly.pdbx_seq_one_letter_code
_entity_poly.pdbx_strand_id
1 'polypeptide(L)'
;MMNTNFKFIIGLVLVLGFLSCKSNRVALNHLEGSWLLTDNEKNLKYVKIDETKEHNGSILKIAEDSTIIDSYVMNCLFGTGKSKFYSEGTWNIAKNSKYISSTVPINLQGHNFKILKLNDTSFILKNVDKKKTALAQNGHNP
;
A
#
# COMPACT_ATOMS: atom_id res chain seq x y z
N MET A 1 -24.48 51.26 -21.74
CA MET A 1 -23.03 51.17 -21.42
C MET A 1 -22.83 50.05 -20.42
N MET A 2 -22.27 48.93 -20.86
CA MET A 2 -22.15 47.71 -20.06
C MET A 2 -20.73 47.63 -19.52
N ASN A 3 -20.58 47.62 -18.19
CA ASN A 3 -19.32 47.75 -17.46
C ASN A 3 -18.28 46.69 -17.90
N THR A 4 -17.19 47.18 -18.48
CA THR A 4 -16.05 46.42 -19.01
C THR A 4 -15.31 45.61 -17.92
N ASN A 5 -15.52 45.95 -16.64
CA ASN A 5 -14.85 45.32 -15.49
C ASN A 5 -15.39 43.92 -15.13
N PHE A 6 -16.56 43.53 -15.62
CA PHE A 6 -17.16 42.23 -15.27
C PHE A 6 -16.52 41.04 -16.03
N LYS A 7 -15.91 41.30 -17.20
CA LYS A 7 -15.30 40.26 -18.03
C LYS A 7 -13.96 39.75 -17.49
N PHE A 8 -13.22 40.58 -16.75
CA PHE A 8 -11.91 40.20 -16.19
C PHE A 8 -12.02 39.27 -14.98
N ILE A 9 -13.07 39.41 -14.17
CA ILE A 9 -13.25 38.63 -12.93
C ILE A 9 -13.60 37.17 -13.26
N ILE A 10 -14.39 36.93 -14.32
CA ILE A 10 -14.79 35.58 -14.74
C ILE A 10 -13.59 34.80 -15.29
N GLY A 11 -12.67 35.47 -15.98
CA GLY A 11 -11.45 34.82 -16.51
C GLY A 11 -10.51 34.32 -15.40
N LEU A 12 -10.35 35.08 -14.32
CA LEU A 12 -9.43 34.72 -13.23
C LEU A 12 -9.94 33.54 -12.38
N VAL A 13 -11.26 33.42 -12.20
CA VAL A 13 -11.89 32.30 -11.47
C VAL A 13 -11.79 30.99 -12.27
N LEU A 14 -11.88 31.06 -13.60
CA LEU A 14 -11.73 29.87 -14.47
C LEU A 14 -10.31 29.30 -14.44
N VAL A 15 -9.27 30.14 -14.37
CA VAL A 15 -7.86 29.66 -14.35
C VAL A 15 -7.48 29.02 -13.00
N LEU A 16 -8.07 29.47 -11.89
CA LEU A 16 -7.84 28.88 -10.56
C LEU A 16 -8.58 27.56 -10.33
N GLY A 17 -9.68 27.30 -11.06
CA GLY A 17 -10.46 26.06 -10.95
C GLY A 17 -9.76 24.82 -11.51
N PHE A 18 -8.85 24.97 -12.47
CA PHE A 18 -8.15 23.82 -13.10
C PHE A 18 -6.89 23.37 -12.36
N LEU A 19 -6.36 24.16 -11.41
CA LEU A 19 -5.15 23.78 -10.67
C LEU A 19 -5.42 22.97 -9.40
N SER A 20 -6.67 22.83 -8.95
CA SER A 20 -6.98 22.12 -7.70
C SER A 20 -7.30 20.63 -7.87
N CYS A 21 -7.40 20.11 -9.10
CA CYS A 21 -7.68 18.69 -9.35
C CYS A 21 -6.44 17.85 -9.65
N LYS A 22 -5.32 18.05 -8.94
CA LYS A 22 -4.42 16.92 -8.69
C LYS A 22 -5.07 16.05 -7.62
N SER A 23 -6.09 15.32 -8.03
CA SER A 23 -6.60 14.20 -7.25
C SER A 23 -5.44 13.21 -7.12
N ASN A 24 -4.74 13.29 -6.00
CA ASN A 24 -3.72 12.32 -5.59
C ASN A 24 -4.43 11.02 -5.13
N ARG A 25 -5.51 10.65 -5.84
CA ARG A 25 -6.11 9.33 -5.84
C ARG A 25 -4.98 8.42 -6.28
N VAL A 26 -4.38 7.77 -5.29
CA VAL A 26 -3.65 6.53 -5.52
C VAL A 26 -4.56 5.71 -6.42
N ALA A 27 -4.12 5.35 -7.63
CA ALA A 27 -4.89 4.48 -8.49
C ALA A 27 -4.94 3.12 -7.79
N LEU A 28 -5.94 2.93 -6.92
CA LEU A 28 -6.09 1.74 -6.08
C LEU A 28 -6.21 0.49 -6.95
N ASN A 29 -6.72 0.64 -8.17
CA ASN A 29 -6.73 -0.38 -9.22
C ASN A 29 -5.32 -0.95 -9.50
N HIS A 30 -4.26 -0.19 -9.21
CA HIS A 30 -2.88 -0.66 -9.39
C HIS A 30 -2.40 -1.54 -8.23
N LEU A 31 -3.08 -1.54 -7.06
CA LEU A 31 -2.81 -2.45 -5.94
C LEU A 31 -3.40 -3.84 -6.16
N GLU A 32 -4.41 -3.95 -7.00
CA GLU A 32 -5.05 -5.23 -7.30
C GLU A 32 -4.09 -6.19 -8.02
N GLY A 33 -4.12 -7.44 -7.61
CA GLY A 33 -3.31 -8.53 -8.16
C GLY A 33 -2.44 -9.24 -7.13
N SER A 34 -1.51 -10.04 -7.63
CA SER A 34 -0.57 -10.82 -6.82
C SER A 34 0.81 -10.20 -6.79
N TRP A 35 1.44 -10.23 -5.63
CA TRP A 35 2.65 -9.49 -5.33
C TRP A 35 3.64 -10.32 -4.52
N LEU A 36 4.86 -10.43 -5.00
CA LEU A 36 5.94 -11.10 -4.28
C LEU A 36 6.72 -10.09 -3.42
N LEU A 37 6.88 -10.41 -2.14
CA LEU A 37 7.77 -9.68 -1.25
C LEU A 37 9.23 -9.96 -1.65
N THR A 38 9.95 -8.94 -2.11
CA THR A 38 11.35 -9.07 -2.53
C THR A 38 12.37 -8.57 -1.50
N ASP A 39 11.86 -8.03 -0.39
CA ASP A 39 12.58 -7.41 0.73
C ASP A 39 13.50 -6.21 0.36
N ASN A 40 13.61 -5.26 1.30
CA ASN A 40 14.53 -4.13 1.27
C ASN A 40 14.60 -3.49 2.67
N GLU A 41 15.16 -4.22 3.65
CA GLU A 41 15.60 -3.88 5.02
C GLU A 41 14.77 -2.84 5.83
N LYS A 42 14.58 -1.62 5.31
CA LYS A 42 13.82 -0.52 5.93
C LYS A 42 12.35 -0.45 5.53
N ASN A 43 11.97 -0.94 4.35
CA ASN A 43 10.62 -0.88 3.82
C ASN A 43 10.23 -2.22 3.18
N LEU A 44 8.97 -2.61 3.27
CA LEU A 44 8.48 -3.79 2.57
C LEU A 44 8.28 -3.43 1.09
N LYS A 45 9.04 -4.08 0.21
CA LYS A 45 8.92 -3.92 -1.23
C LYS A 45 8.25 -5.15 -1.84
N TYR A 46 7.16 -4.88 -2.55
CA TYR A 46 6.38 -5.87 -3.26
C TYR A 46 6.49 -5.62 -4.76
N VAL A 47 6.66 -6.70 -5.53
CA VAL A 47 6.76 -6.67 -7.00
C VAL A 47 5.62 -7.49 -7.58
N LYS A 48 4.95 -6.97 -8.61
CA LYS A 48 3.82 -7.65 -9.23
C LYS A 48 4.30 -8.95 -9.89
N ILE A 49 3.57 -10.03 -9.69
CA ILE A 49 3.87 -11.33 -10.27
C ILE A 49 2.72 -11.81 -11.15
N ASP A 50 3.09 -12.59 -12.16
CA ASP A 50 2.16 -13.36 -12.98
C ASP A 50 1.73 -14.60 -12.20
N GLU A 51 0.42 -14.73 -11.94
CA GLU A 51 -0.19 -15.83 -11.19
C GLU A 51 -0.06 -17.19 -11.91
N THR A 52 0.20 -17.18 -13.22
CA THR A 52 0.38 -18.41 -14.01
C THR A 52 1.75 -19.05 -13.79
N LYS A 53 2.71 -18.28 -13.26
CA LYS A 53 4.06 -18.76 -12.97
C LYS A 53 4.18 -19.14 -11.51
N GLU A 54 4.99 -20.16 -11.23
CA GLU A 54 5.29 -20.53 -9.86
C GLU A 54 6.33 -19.57 -9.26
N HIS A 55 6.05 -19.08 -8.06
CA HIS A 55 6.95 -18.21 -7.30
C HIS A 55 7.16 -18.77 -5.90
N ASN A 56 8.37 -18.62 -5.37
CA ASN A 56 8.72 -18.97 -4.00
C ASN A 56 8.82 -17.69 -3.16
N GLY A 57 8.40 -17.75 -1.89
CA GLY A 57 8.43 -16.62 -0.95
C GLY A 57 7.04 -16.19 -0.46
N SER A 58 6.98 -14.99 0.15
CA SER A 58 5.74 -14.38 0.63
C SER A 58 5.04 -13.65 -0.51
N ILE A 59 3.85 -14.13 -0.85
CA ILE A 59 3.01 -13.65 -1.93
C ILE A 59 1.74 -13.08 -1.32
N LEU A 60 1.49 -11.81 -1.59
CA LEU A 60 0.30 -11.09 -1.20
C LEU A 60 -0.63 -10.94 -2.40
N LYS A 61 -1.87 -11.41 -2.29
CA LYS A 61 -2.93 -11.17 -3.27
C LYS A 61 -3.93 -10.19 -2.69
N ILE A 62 -4.17 -9.10 -3.42
CA ILE A 62 -5.11 -8.04 -3.05
C ILE A 62 -6.21 -8.04 -4.11
N ALA A 63 -7.45 -8.21 -3.66
CA ALA A 63 -8.64 -8.19 -4.50
C ALA A 63 -9.44 -6.90 -4.31
N GLU A 64 -10.27 -6.58 -5.31
CA GLU A 64 -11.12 -5.37 -5.36
C GLU A 64 -12.17 -5.36 -4.24
N ASP A 65 -12.64 -6.53 -3.83
CA ASP A 65 -13.66 -6.75 -2.80
C ASP A 65 -13.16 -6.54 -1.36
N SER A 66 -11.97 -5.94 -1.19
CA SER A 66 -11.29 -5.75 0.10
C SER A 66 -10.76 -7.05 0.73
N THR A 67 -10.74 -8.16 -0.01
CA THR A 67 -10.11 -9.41 0.41
C THR A 67 -8.59 -9.35 0.18
N ILE A 68 -7.83 -9.85 1.16
CA ILE A 68 -6.37 -9.99 1.07
C ILE A 68 -5.96 -11.38 1.51
N ILE A 69 -5.12 -12.01 0.69
CA ILE A 69 -4.61 -13.36 0.92
C ILE A 69 -3.09 -13.26 1.00
N ASP A 70 -2.54 -13.66 2.13
CA ASP A 70 -1.11 -13.90 2.26
C ASP A 70 -0.83 -15.38 2.05
N SER A 71 0.16 -15.69 1.24
CA SER A 71 0.63 -17.06 1.06
C SER A 71 2.14 -17.12 1.09
N TYR A 72 2.67 -18.15 1.74
CA TYR A 72 4.10 -18.42 1.76
C TYR A 72 4.39 -19.75 1.08
N VAL A 73 5.18 -19.72 0.01
CA VAL A 73 5.56 -20.90 -0.77
C VAL A 73 7.04 -21.19 -0.53
N MET A 74 7.35 -22.40 -0.07
CA MET A 74 8.73 -22.86 0.13
C MET A 74 8.97 -24.22 -0.52
N ASN A 75 10.19 -24.41 -1.04
CA ASN A 75 10.66 -25.72 -1.46
C ASN A 75 10.99 -26.57 -0.23
N CYS A 76 10.61 -27.85 -0.23
CA CYS A 76 11.01 -28.79 0.80
C CYS A 76 12.53 -29.00 0.77
N LEU A 77 13.13 -29.27 1.95
CA LEU A 77 14.58 -29.39 2.15
C LEU A 77 15.29 -30.42 1.24
N PHE A 78 14.54 -31.37 0.67
CA PHE A 78 15.06 -32.43 -0.20
C PHE A 78 14.65 -32.30 -1.67
N GLY A 79 14.11 -31.14 -2.08
CA GLY A 79 13.76 -30.84 -3.48
C GLY A 79 12.54 -31.60 -4.03
N THR A 80 12.03 -32.60 -3.32
CA THR A 80 10.83 -33.36 -3.69
C THR A 80 9.59 -32.68 -3.11
N GLY A 81 9.16 -31.59 -3.73
CA GLY A 81 7.86 -30.95 -3.45
C GLY A 81 7.94 -29.56 -2.81
N LYS A 82 6.76 -28.95 -2.70
CA LYS A 82 6.56 -27.60 -2.16
C LYS A 82 5.52 -27.62 -1.06
N SER A 83 5.74 -26.80 -0.04
CA SER A 83 4.74 -26.50 0.99
C SER A 83 4.20 -25.10 0.76
N LYS A 84 2.88 -24.96 0.86
CA LYS A 84 2.18 -23.68 0.77
C LYS A 84 1.35 -23.47 2.03
N PHE A 85 1.60 -22.37 2.70
CA PHE A 85 0.76 -21.86 3.79
C PHE A 85 -0.06 -20.69 3.26
N TYR A 86 -1.32 -20.58 3.67
CA TYR A 86 -2.18 -19.46 3.30
C TYR A 86 -2.92 -18.93 4.52
N SER A 87 -3.15 -17.62 4.52
CA SER A 87 -4.01 -16.93 5.46
C SER A 87 -4.82 -15.88 4.71
N GLU A 88 -6.09 -15.77 5.05
CA GLU A 88 -7.03 -14.86 4.41
C GLU A 88 -7.51 -13.83 5.42
N GLY A 89 -7.78 -12.63 4.94
CA GLY A 89 -8.42 -11.62 5.75
C GLY A 89 -8.87 -10.43 4.93
N THR A 90 -8.93 -9.27 5.59
CA THR A 90 -9.41 -8.04 4.95
C THR A 90 -8.33 -6.97 4.96
N TRP A 91 -8.38 -6.10 3.96
CA TRP A 91 -7.55 -4.90 3.88
C TRP A 91 -8.42 -3.65 3.80
N ASN A 92 -7.88 -2.54 4.29
CA ASN A 92 -8.53 -1.24 4.15
C ASN A 92 -7.48 -0.19 3.82
N ILE A 93 -7.83 0.74 2.92
CA ILE A 93 -7.06 1.95 2.67
C ILE A 93 -7.84 3.17 3.12
N ALA A 94 -7.27 3.87 4.09
CA ALA A 94 -7.74 5.19 4.43
C ALA A 94 -7.40 6.15 3.27
N LYS A 95 -8.41 6.44 2.43
CA LYS A 95 -8.31 7.18 1.16
C LYS A 95 -7.55 8.51 1.27
N ASN A 96 -7.63 9.16 2.43
CA ASN A 96 -7.00 10.46 2.67
C ASN A 96 -5.54 10.37 3.16
N SER A 97 -5.12 9.21 3.65
CA SER A 97 -3.87 9.08 4.41
C SER A 97 -2.89 8.05 3.84
N LYS A 98 -3.28 7.32 2.77
CA LYS A 98 -2.44 6.33 2.08
C LYS A 98 -1.89 5.26 3.03
N TYR A 99 -2.64 4.95 4.08
CA TYR A 99 -2.34 3.88 5.01
C TYR A 99 -3.06 2.60 4.60
N ILE A 100 -2.31 1.50 4.59
CA ILE A 100 -2.85 0.14 4.53
C ILE A 100 -2.79 -0.42 5.94
N SER A 101 -3.91 -0.97 6.37
CA SER A 101 -3.98 -1.91 7.49
C SER A 101 -4.50 -3.23 6.96
N SER A 102 -3.97 -4.33 7.47
CA SER A 102 -4.48 -5.65 7.12
C SER A 102 -4.45 -6.61 8.29
N THR A 103 -5.34 -7.60 8.25
CA THR A 103 -5.36 -8.71 9.21
C THR A 103 -4.34 -9.80 8.87
N VAL A 104 -3.76 -9.80 7.64
CA VAL A 104 -2.71 -10.72 7.13
C VAL A 104 -1.88 -10.01 6.03
N PRO A 105 -0.62 -10.37 5.68
CA PRO A 105 0.34 -11.31 6.28
C PRO A 105 0.67 -11.01 7.73
N ILE A 106 1.39 -11.92 8.41
CA ILE A 106 2.07 -11.65 9.71
C ILE A 106 2.86 -10.33 9.66
N ASN A 107 3.52 -10.05 8.52
CA ASN A 107 4.32 -8.84 8.35
C ASN A 107 3.49 -7.55 8.27
N LEU A 108 2.18 -7.64 7.99
CA LEU A 108 1.25 -6.50 7.97
C LEU A 108 0.28 -6.49 9.17
N GLN A 109 0.11 -7.63 9.84
CA GLN A 109 -0.89 -7.84 10.87
C GLN A 109 -0.69 -6.90 12.07
N GLY A 110 -1.76 -6.22 12.46
CA GLY A 110 -1.77 -5.35 13.65
C GLY A 110 -0.96 -4.05 13.49
N HIS A 111 -0.51 -3.75 12.27
CA HIS A 111 0.36 -2.62 11.99
C HIS A 111 -0.22 -1.70 10.90
N ASN A 112 0.10 -0.41 10.99
CA ASN A 112 -0.21 0.58 9.97
C ASN A 112 1.00 0.81 9.05
N PHE A 113 0.76 0.75 7.74
CA PHE A 113 1.79 0.97 6.74
C PHE A 113 1.43 2.12 5.82
N LYS A 114 2.37 3.06 5.62
CA LYS A 114 2.23 4.10 4.62
C LYS A 114 2.70 3.61 3.26
N ILE A 115 1.89 3.78 2.23
CA ILE A 115 2.31 3.57 0.84
C ILE A 115 3.27 4.70 0.44
N LEU A 116 4.54 4.35 0.23
CA LEU A 116 5.56 5.30 -0.25
C LEU A 116 5.55 5.41 -1.77
N LYS A 117 5.31 4.30 -2.47
CA LYS A 117 5.27 4.21 -3.93
C LYS A 117 4.24 3.16 -4.33
N LEU A 118 3.47 3.45 -5.37
CA LEU A 118 2.58 2.51 -6.05
C LEU A 118 2.66 2.77 -7.56
N ASN A 119 2.90 1.72 -8.32
CA ASN A 119 2.75 1.67 -9.78
C ASN A 119 2.38 0.24 -10.21
N ASP A 120 2.27 0.01 -11.52
CA ASP A 120 1.77 -1.26 -12.07
C ASP A 120 2.68 -2.45 -11.80
N THR A 121 3.94 -2.20 -11.43
CA THR A 121 4.96 -3.25 -11.26
C THR A 121 5.44 -3.41 -9.84
N SER A 122 5.20 -2.44 -8.96
CA SER A 122 5.69 -2.47 -7.59
C SER A 122 4.90 -1.57 -6.64
N PHE A 123 4.87 -1.94 -5.37
CA PHE A 123 4.52 -1.03 -4.31
C PHE A 123 5.44 -1.18 -3.10
N ILE A 124 5.59 -0.08 -2.36
CA ILE A 124 6.51 0.02 -1.23
C ILE A 124 5.76 0.51 0.00
N LEU A 125 5.85 -0.25 1.08
CA LEU A 125 5.22 0.03 2.37
C LEU A 125 6.25 0.37 3.44
N LYS A 126 5.93 1.40 4.23
CA LYS A 126 6.71 1.78 5.42
C LYS A 126 5.86 1.61 6.67
N ASN A 127 6.33 0.79 7.61
CA ASN A 127 5.70 0.67 8.93
C ASN A 127 5.78 2.03 9.65
N VAL A 128 4.64 2.55 10.13
CA VAL A 128 4.58 3.83 10.84
C VAL A 128 4.39 3.72 12.35
N ASP A 129 4.19 2.51 12.88
CA ASP A 129 4.00 2.28 14.31
C ASP A 129 5.33 2.29 15.09
N LYS A 130 6.47 2.12 14.40
CA LYS A 130 7.83 2.14 15.00
C LYS A 130 8.25 3.45 15.69
N LYS A 131 7.39 4.49 15.72
CA LYS A 131 7.67 5.74 16.45
C LYS A 131 7.21 5.77 17.91
N LYS A 132 6.40 4.83 18.39
CA LYS A 132 5.93 4.85 19.79
C LYS A 132 6.89 4.24 20.82
N THR A 133 7.89 3.47 20.38
CA THR A 133 8.74 2.69 21.32
C THR A 133 10.04 3.40 21.73
N ALA A 134 10.34 4.61 21.23
CA ALA A 134 11.56 5.35 21.60
C ALA A 134 11.36 6.41 22.70
N LEU A 135 10.12 6.64 23.15
CA LEU A 135 9.78 7.65 24.17
C LEU A 135 9.23 7.07 25.48
N ALA A 136 9.01 5.75 25.56
CA ALA A 136 8.49 5.09 26.76
C ALA A 136 9.58 4.51 27.69
N GLN A 137 10.87 4.60 27.34
CA GLN A 137 11.98 4.08 28.15
C GLN A 137 12.76 5.13 28.96
N ASN A 138 12.38 6.42 28.89
CA ASN A 138 13.00 7.48 29.70
C ASN A 138 12.06 8.03 30.79
N GLY A 139 11.08 7.24 31.22
CA GLY A 139 10.08 7.69 32.18
C GLY A 139 9.58 6.59 33.09
N HIS A 140 10.47 5.95 33.85
CA HIS A 140 10.16 5.53 35.22
C HIS A 140 11.43 5.35 36.05
N ASN A 141 11.47 6.20 37.08
CA ASN A 141 12.38 6.37 38.21
C ASN A 141 12.52 5.09 39.08
N PRO A 142 13.45 5.05 40.04
CA PRO A 142 13.29 5.77 41.32
C PRO A 142 14.06 7.08 41.43
#